data_AF-A0A970P0L7-F1
#
_entry.id   AF-A0A970P0L7-F1
#
_cell.length_a   1.000
_cell.length_b   1.000
_cell.length_c   1.000
_cell.angle_alpha   90.00
_cell.angle_beta   90.00
_cell.angle_gamma   90.00
#
_symmetry.space_group_name_H-M   'P 1'
#
loop_
_entity.id
_entity.type
_entity.pdbx_description
1 polymer ?
#
loop_
_entity_poly.entity_id
_entity_poly.type
_entity_poly.pdbx_seq_one_letter_code
_entity_poly.pdbx_strand_id
1 'polypeptide(L)'
;MKTRSLRFNQMIYTTMFVVLFLIVNMNVDGAEASVAADLERVAETRLVVEDWMVSEKYWDISSSASTVEKEADPVSGIESWMLDESKWDIKLFRSIVVLNDETLKVEDWMINKNLWN
;
A
#
# COMPACT_ATOMS: atom_id res chain seq x y z
N MET A 1 -8.53 -61.97 -25.71
CA MET A 1 -8.04 -60.99 -24.70
C MET A 1 -7.98 -59.55 -25.21
N LYS A 2 -7.52 -59.31 -26.44
CA LYS A 2 -7.36 -57.97 -27.07
C LYS A 2 -8.64 -57.13 -27.18
N THR A 3 -9.80 -57.76 -27.35
CA THR A 3 -11.11 -57.08 -27.42
C THR A 3 -11.64 -56.63 -26.06
N ARG A 4 -11.24 -57.31 -24.97
CA ARG A 4 -11.65 -56.97 -23.60
C ARG A 4 -10.89 -55.73 -23.09
N SER A 5 -9.60 -55.60 -23.41
CA SER A 5 -8.80 -54.41 -23.10
C SER A 5 -9.21 -53.19 -23.91
N LEU A 6 -9.63 -53.37 -25.17
CA LEU A 6 -10.14 -52.27 -26.00
C LEU A 6 -11.43 -51.66 -25.44
N ARG A 7 -12.38 -52.52 -25.02
CA ARG A 7 -13.63 -52.09 -24.36
C ARG A 7 -13.40 -51.45 -22.99
N PHE A 8 -12.40 -51.93 -22.25
CA PHE A 8 -12.02 -51.35 -20.96
C PHE A 8 -11.43 -49.94 -21.12
N ASN A 9 -10.53 -49.74 -22.10
CA ASN A 9 -9.98 -48.42 -22.38
C ASN A 9 -11.05 -47.45 -22.88
N GLN A 10 -11.97 -47.91 -23.75
CA GLN A 10 -13.11 -47.09 -24.17
C GLN A 10 -13.98 -46.66 -22.98
N MET A 11 -14.23 -47.57 -22.03
CA MET A 11 -14.96 -47.25 -20.80
C MET A 11 -14.25 -46.16 -19.99
N ILE A 12 -12.92 -46.25 -19.82
CA ILE A 12 -12.11 -45.23 -19.13
C ILE A 12 -12.17 -43.87 -19.82
N TYR A 13 -12.04 -43.84 -21.16
CA TYR A 13 -12.11 -42.57 -21.89
C TYR A 13 -13.50 -41.96 -21.81
N THR A 14 -14.56 -42.77 -21.90
CA THR A 14 -15.93 -42.27 -21.75
C THR A 14 -16.21 -41.74 -20.35
N THR A 15 -15.71 -42.39 -19.30
CA THR A 15 -15.92 -41.91 -17.92
C THR A 15 -15.16 -40.62 -17.66
N MET A 16 -13.90 -40.50 -18.11
CA MET A 16 -13.16 -39.23 -18.02
C MET A 16 -13.87 -38.09 -18.76
N PHE A 17 -14.39 -38.36 -19.96
CA PHE A 17 -15.05 -37.34 -20.78
C PHE A 17 -16.36 -36.87 -20.13
N VAL A 18 -17.15 -37.79 -19.56
CA VAL A 18 -18.38 -37.45 -18.82
C VAL A 18 -18.07 -36.61 -17.58
N VAL A 19 -17.02 -36.95 -16.82
CA VAL A 19 -16.61 -36.16 -15.66
C VAL A 19 -16.20 -34.75 -16.07
N LEU A 20 -15.48 -34.59 -17.18
CA LEU A 20 -15.09 -33.28 -17.71
C LEU A 20 -16.32 -32.43 -18.08
N PHE A 21 -17.33 -33.03 -18.73
CA PHE A 21 -18.59 -32.34 -19.05
C PHE A 21 -19.40 -31.96 -17.82
N LEU A 22 -19.34 -32.73 -16.74
CA LEU A 22 -19.99 -32.39 -15.48
C LEU A 22 -19.31 -31.21 -14.78
N ILE A 23 -17.98 -31.12 -14.83
CA ILE A 23 -17.21 -29.99 -14.24
C ILE A 23 -17.44 -28.70 -15.04
N VAL A 24 -17.47 -28.78 -16.37
CA VAL A 24 -17.63 -27.61 -17.26
C VAL A 24 -19.04 -27.00 -17.19
N ASN A 25 -20.08 -27.78 -16.85
CA ASN A 25 -21.45 -27.28 -16.70
C ASN A 25 -21.79 -26.80 -15.28
N MET A 26 -20.82 -26.78 -14.36
CA MET A 26 -21.02 -26.09 -13.09
C MET A 26 -20.99 -24.59 -13.36
N ASN A 27 -22.15 -23.92 -13.29
CA ASN A 27 -22.20 -22.46 -13.22
C ASN A 27 -21.62 -22.05 -11.87
N VAL A 28 -20.30 -21.89 -11.80
CA VAL A 28 -19.63 -21.32 -10.64
C VAL A 28 -19.81 -19.81 -10.73
N ASP A 29 -20.88 -19.32 -10.12
CA ASP A 29 -20.95 -17.91 -9.71
C ASP A 29 -19.87 -17.71 -8.64
N GLY A 30 -18.68 -17.27 -9.05
CA GLY A 30 -17.54 -17.07 -8.14
C GLY A 30 -16.17 -17.44 -8.67
N ALA A 31 -15.96 -17.58 -9.99
CA ALA A 31 -14.62 -17.56 -10.56
C ALA A 31 -14.06 -16.12 -10.65
N GLU A 32 -14.26 -15.33 -9.61
CA GLU A 32 -13.49 -14.12 -9.39
C GLU A 32 -12.34 -14.52 -8.47
N ALA A 33 -11.15 -14.66 -9.06
CA ALA A 33 -9.93 -14.62 -8.27
C ALA A 33 -9.77 -13.19 -7.75
N SER A 34 -10.56 -12.83 -6.73
CA SER A 34 -10.35 -11.62 -5.95
C SER A 34 -9.18 -11.88 -5.00
N VAL A 35 -7.96 -11.89 -5.55
CA VAL A 35 -6.78 -11.57 -4.73
C VAL A 35 -6.79 -10.05 -4.54
N ALA A 36 -7.84 -9.54 -3.90
CA ALA A 36 -7.79 -8.25 -3.27
C ALA A 36 -6.75 -8.40 -2.15
N ALA A 37 -5.78 -7.50 -2.10
CA ALA A 37 -4.71 -7.54 -1.13
C ALA A 37 -5.29 -7.68 0.28
N ASP A 38 -4.99 -8.80 0.96
CA ASP A 38 -5.40 -9.07 2.34
C ASP A 38 -4.75 -8.09 3.36
N LEU A 39 -4.02 -7.09 2.87
CA LEU A 39 -3.46 -5.99 3.66
C LEU A 39 -4.52 -5.00 4.13
N GLU A 40 -5.61 -4.77 3.39
CA GLU A 40 -6.67 -3.83 3.79
C GLU A 40 -7.67 -4.46 4.76
N ARG A 41 -7.60 -5.78 4.98
CA ARG A 41 -8.46 -6.50 5.92
C ARG A 41 -7.87 -6.61 7.32
N VAL A 42 -6.91 -5.75 7.65
CA VAL A 42 -6.53 -5.50 9.04
C VAL A 42 -7.57 -4.56 9.59
N ALA A 43 -8.47 -5.08 10.44
CA ALA A 43 -9.30 -4.22 11.27
C ALA A 43 -8.36 -3.39 12.15
N GLU A 44 -8.15 -2.12 11.80
CA GLU A 44 -7.35 -1.22 12.60
C GLU A 44 -7.94 -1.17 14.01
N THR A 45 -7.09 -1.42 15.01
CA THR A 45 -7.48 -1.26 16.40
C THR A 45 -7.97 0.17 16.61
N ARG A 46 -9.10 0.34 17.32
CA ARG A 46 -9.64 1.67 17.64
C ARG A 46 -8.53 2.57 18.17
N LEU A 47 -8.27 3.70 17.49
CA LEU A 47 -7.33 4.71 17.95
C LEU A 47 -7.81 5.20 19.33
N VAL A 48 -7.04 4.89 20.38
CA VAL A 48 -7.27 5.41 21.73
C VAL A 48 -6.24 6.50 21.95
N VAL A 49 -6.71 7.73 22.08
CA VAL A 49 -5.85 8.83 22.49
C VAL A 49 -5.53 8.64 23.97
N GLU A 50 -4.25 8.52 24.27
CA GLU A 50 -3.77 8.31 25.64
C GLU A 50 -3.76 9.64 26.41
N ASP A 51 -3.94 9.59 27.73
CA ASP A 51 -4.10 10.79 28.59
C ASP A 51 -2.93 11.77 28.45
N TRP A 52 -1.71 11.26 28.29
CA TRP A 52 -0.52 12.10 28.12
C TRP A 52 -0.56 12.96 26.84
N MET A 53 -1.28 12.54 25.81
CA MET A 53 -1.39 13.28 24.54
C MET A 53 -2.31 14.50 24.66
N VAL A 54 -3.20 14.53 25.65
CA VAL A 54 -4.27 15.54 25.76
C VAL A 54 -4.27 16.30 27.08
N SER A 55 -3.61 15.78 28.10
CA SER A 55 -3.61 16.37 29.43
C SER A 55 -2.53 17.45 29.54
N GLU A 56 -2.95 18.69 29.81
CA GLU A 56 -2.08 19.85 30.00
C GLU A 56 -1.00 19.60 31.06
N LYS A 57 -1.27 18.75 32.06
CA LYS A 57 -0.31 18.34 33.09
C LYS A 57 1.02 17.82 32.52
N TYR A 58 1.02 17.19 31.35
CA TYR A 58 2.21 16.65 30.71
C TYR A 58 2.95 17.67 29.82
N TRP A 59 2.28 18.76 29.45
CA TRP A 59 2.78 19.78 28.52
C TRP A 59 3.03 21.13 29.19
N ASP A 60 2.53 21.33 30.41
CA ASP A 60 2.74 22.52 31.21
C ASP A 60 4.16 22.55 31.79
N ILE A 61 5.11 22.88 30.90
CA ILE A 61 6.53 23.09 31.20
C ILE A 61 6.74 24.47 31.88
N SER A 62 5.68 25.28 32.03
CA SER A 62 5.80 26.71 32.31
C SER A 62 6.22 27.06 33.75
N SER A 63 6.00 26.17 34.73
CA SER A 63 6.38 26.45 36.13
C SER A 63 7.74 25.89 36.55
N SER A 64 8.38 25.06 35.72
CA SER A 64 9.64 24.36 36.04
C SER A 64 10.78 24.65 35.05
N ALA A 65 10.52 25.53 34.07
CA ALA A 65 11.47 25.92 33.02
C ALA A 65 12.76 26.58 33.57
N SER A 66 12.80 27.02 34.83
CA SER A 66 14.02 27.54 35.45
C SER A 66 15.06 26.46 35.80
N THR A 67 14.72 25.18 35.67
CA THR A 67 15.64 24.06 35.92
C THR A 67 15.92 23.16 34.71
N VAL A 68 15.41 23.50 33.52
CA VAL A 68 15.69 22.74 32.27
C VAL A 68 16.99 23.22 31.60
N GLU A 69 17.58 24.33 32.01
CA GLU A 69 18.86 24.85 31.46
C GLU A 69 20.12 24.12 31.94
N LYS A 70 20.05 22.81 32.22
CA LYS A 70 21.25 22.01 32.51
C LYS A 70 21.37 20.73 31.71
N GLU A 71 20.49 20.51 30.76
CA GLU A 71 20.81 19.66 29.62
C GLU A 71 21.14 20.61 28.48
N ALA A 72 22.40 21.07 28.48
CA ALA A 72 23.04 21.36 27.22
C ALA A 72 23.09 20.02 26.48
N ASP A 73 22.00 19.68 25.79
CA ASP A 73 22.05 18.75 24.68
C ASP A 73 23.30 19.15 23.90
N PRO A 74 24.28 18.25 23.69
CA PRO A 74 25.35 18.58 22.78
C PRO A 74 24.65 19.00 21.51
N VAL A 75 24.82 20.27 21.10
CA VAL A 75 24.33 20.82 19.84
C VAL A 75 24.42 19.68 18.86
N SER A 76 23.26 19.08 18.50
CA SER A 76 23.26 17.89 17.68
C SER A 76 23.85 18.37 16.38
N GLY A 77 25.13 18.06 16.21
CA GLY A 77 26.05 18.92 15.49
C GLY A 77 25.57 18.95 14.07
N ILE A 78 25.23 20.13 13.56
CA ILE A 78 25.07 20.29 12.13
C ILE A 78 26.39 19.79 11.53
N GLU A 79 26.32 18.66 10.85
CA GLU A 79 27.50 18.00 10.33
C GLU A 79 28.15 18.93 9.29
N SER A 80 29.48 18.97 9.23
CA SER A 80 30.17 19.97 8.40
C SER A 80 29.76 19.98 6.93
N TRP A 81 29.26 18.85 6.40
CA TRP A 81 28.76 18.75 5.03
C TRP A 81 27.45 19.51 4.81
N MET A 82 26.63 19.69 5.85
CA MET A 82 25.35 20.41 5.76
C MET A 82 25.59 21.92 5.59
N LEU A 83 26.72 22.44 6.09
CA LEU A 83 27.11 23.85 6.00
C LEU A 83 28.02 24.15 4.80
N ASP A 84 28.46 23.11 4.08
CA ASP A 84 29.33 23.26 2.93
C ASP A 84 28.50 23.56 1.69
N GLU A 85 28.41 24.84 1.33
CA GLU A 85 27.69 25.31 0.12
C GLU A 85 28.14 24.60 -1.15
N SER A 86 29.39 24.12 -1.23
CA SER A 86 29.89 23.37 -2.39
C SER A 86 29.25 21.98 -2.54
N LYS A 87 28.68 21.41 -1.47
CA LYS A 87 27.87 20.17 -1.51
C LYS A 87 26.47 20.41 -2.07
N TRP A 88 25.99 21.64 -1.96
CA TRP A 88 24.68 22.07 -2.41
C TRP A 88 24.72 22.88 -3.70
N ASP A 89 25.92 23.20 -4.21
CA ASP A 89 26.15 23.77 -5.55
C ASP A 89 25.85 22.70 -6.62
N ILE A 90 24.58 22.32 -6.69
CA ILE A 90 23.98 21.66 -7.81
C ILE A 90 24.00 22.71 -8.90
N LYS A 91 25.09 22.71 -9.70
CA LYS A 91 25.19 23.50 -10.93
C LYS A 91 23.85 23.39 -11.61
N LEU A 92 23.10 24.51 -11.59
CA LEU A 92 21.75 24.65 -12.12
C LEU A 92 21.62 23.71 -13.29
N PHE A 93 20.73 22.71 -13.17
CA PHE A 93 20.36 21.83 -14.27
C PHE A 93 19.99 22.72 -15.45
N ARG A 94 20.98 23.02 -16.30
CA ARG A 94 20.83 23.82 -17.53
C ARG A 94 20.29 22.94 -18.66
N SER A 95 19.63 21.86 -18.27
CA SER A 95 18.42 21.38 -18.90
C SER A 95 17.32 21.51 -17.87
N ILE A 96 16.72 22.70 -17.75
CA ILE A 96 15.27 22.71 -17.60
C ILE A 96 14.82 21.97 -18.84
N VAL A 97 14.64 20.65 -18.72
CA VAL A 97 13.68 19.98 -19.58
C VAL A 97 12.45 20.82 -19.36
N VAL A 98 12.08 21.60 -20.37
CA VAL A 98 10.74 22.16 -20.43
C VAL A 98 9.89 20.91 -20.51
N LEU A 99 9.57 20.36 -19.34
CA LEU A 99 8.49 19.42 -19.19
C LEU A 99 7.34 20.25 -19.70
N ASN A 100 6.92 19.93 -20.92
CA ASN A 100 5.64 20.36 -21.44
C ASN A 100 4.59 19.59 -20.62
N ASP A 101 4.61 19.80 -19.30
CA ASP A 101 3.63 19.30 -18.38
C ASP A 101 2.37 20.01 -18.81
N GLU A 102 1.45 19.21 -19.34
CA GLU A 102 0.11 19.68 -19.59
C GLU A 102 -0.37 20.37 -18.31
N THR A 103 -0.93 21.57 -18.44
CA THR A 103 -1.50 22.30 -17.30
C THR A 103 -2.29 21.33 -16.45
N LEU A 104 -1.99 21.24 -15.15
CA LEU A 104 -2.68 20.35 -14.22
C LEU A 104 -4.19 20.56 -14.37
N LYS A 105 -4.87 19.55 -14.89
CA LYS A 105 -6.32 19.53 -15.04
C LYS A 105 -6.89 18.59 -13.98
N VAL A 106 -8.00 19.01 -13.40
CA VAL A 106 -8.82 18.10 -12.62
C VAL A 106 -9.44 17.11 -13.60
N GLU A 107 -9.17 15.82 -13.40
CA GLU A 107 -9.70 14.74 -14.23
C GLU A 107 -11.07 14.33 -13.71
N ASP A 108 -11.96 13.85 -14.59
CA ASP A 108 -13.36 13.57 -14.26
C ASP A 108 -13.52 12.60 -13.09
N TRP A 109 -12.59 11.64 -12.94
CA TRP A 109 -12.63 10.71 -11.83
C TRP A 109 -12.42 11.38 -10.48
N MET A 110 -11.68 12.49 -10.41
CA MET A 110 -11.39 13.22 -9.17
C MET A 110 -12.65 13.91 -8.60
N ILE A 111 -13.65 14.16 -9.44
CA ILE A 111 -14.87 14.90 -9.07
C ILE A 111 -16.15 14.09 -9.22
N ASN A 112 -16.08 12.87 -9.75
CA ASN A 112 -17.25 12.05 -9.98
C ASN A 112 -17.77 11.45 -8.67
N LYS A 113 -18.81 12.05 -8.11
CA LYS A 113 -19.48 11.57 -6.88
C LYS A 113 -19.87 10.09 -6.92
N ASN A 114 -20.13 9.52 -8.10
CA ASN A 114 -20.51 8.11 -8.22
C ASN A 114 -19.31 7.15 -8.10
N LEU A 115 -18.06 7.63 -8.20
CA LEU A 115 -16.86 6.83 -7.98
C LEU A 115 -16.41 6.85 -6.52
N TRP A 116 -16.85 7.83 -5.74
CA TRP A 116 -16.44 8.04 -4.34
C TRP A 116 -17.55 7.80 -3.32
N ASN A 117 -18.77 7.53 -3.77
CA ASN A 117 -19.93 7.14 -2.95
C ASN A 117 -20.26 5.66 -3.18
#